data_AF-A0AAV6CYH3-F1
#
_entry.id   AF-A0AAV6CYH3-F1
#
_cell.length_a   1.000
_cell.length_b   1.000
_cell.length_c   1.000
_cell.angle_alpha   90.00
_cell.angle_beta   90.00
_cell.angle_gamma   90.00
#
_symmetry.space_group_name_H-M   'P 1'
#
loop_
_entity.id
_entity.type
_entity.pdbx_description
1 polymer ?
#
loop_
_entity_poly.entity_id
_entity_poly.type
_entity_poly.pdbx_seq_one_letter_code
_entity_poly.pdbx_strand_id
1 'polypeptide(L)' 'MATIALTPGRVPPHDLDAETSVLGSILLDPLSIAKVLQFLHPEDFYRENNGQVYRAALDLFAAGEPIDNVTLAAQ' A
#
# COMPACT_ATOMS: atom_id res chain seq x y z
N MET A 1 -32.06 20.63 -1.06
CA MET A 1 -30.89 20.32 -1.90
C MET A 1 -29.75 21.21 -1.48
N ALA A 2 -28.79 20.68 -0.72
CA ALA A 2 -27.60 21.42 -0.30
C ALA A 2 -26.48 21.10 -1.30
N THR A 3 -26.11 22.09 -2.10
CA THR A 3 -24.96 22.02 -3.00
C THR A 3 -23.69 22.02 -2.15
N ILE A 4 -23.05 20.86 -1.99
CA ILE A 4 -21.69 20.79 -1.45
C ILE A 4 -20.76 21.32 -2.54
N ALA A 5 -20.25 22.52 -2.33
CA ALA A 5 -19.14 23.04 -3.12
C ALA A 5 -17.92 22.14 -2.89
N LEU A 6 -17.52 21.38 -3.91
CA LEU A 6 -16.21 20.74 -3.96
C LEU A 6 -15.16 21.84 -4.06
N THR A 7 -14.49 22.16 -2.95
CA THR A 7 -13.36 23.09 -2.94
C THR A 7 -12.21 22.49 -3.76
N PRO A 8 -11.81 23.10 -4.89
CA PRO A 8 -10.64 22.65 -5.62
C PRO A 8 -9.39 23.05 -4.83
N GLY A 9 -8.54 22.07 -4.49
CA GLY A 9 -7.19 22.35 -3.97
C GLY A 9 -6.85 21.85 -2.56
N ARG A 10 -7.66 20.99 -1.91
CA ARG A 10 -7.23 20.34 -0.67
C ARG A 10 -6.60 18.99 -0.99
N VAL A 11 -5.31 18.85 -0.69
CA VAL A 11 -4.63 17.56 -0.70
C VAL A 11 -5.40 16.61 0.24
N PRO A 12 -5.77 15.40 -0.22
CA PRO A 12 -6.40 14.39 0.63
C PRO A 12 -5.56 14.15 1.89
N PRO A 13 -6.17 13.95 3.07
CA PRO A 13 -5.45 13.54 4.26
C PRO A 13 -4.65 12.26 3.98
N HIS A 14 -3.35 12.28 4.30
CA HIS A 14 -2.43 11.17 4.06
C HIS A 14 -1.33 11.18 5.13
N ASP A 15 -0.67 10.04 5.31
CA ASP A 15 0.48 9.88 6.20
C ASP A 15 1.54 9.00 5.53
N LEU A 16 2.60 9.63 5.07
CA LEU A 16 3.67 8.96 4.32
C LEU A 16 4.55 8.07 5.21
N ASP A 17 4.66 8.41 6.50
CA ASP A 17 5.43 7.62 7.46
C ASP A 17 4.65 6.36 7.82
N ALA A 18 3.32 6.45 7.92
CA ALA A 18 2.45 5.30 8.08
C ALA A 18 2.51 4.35 6.87
N GLU A 19 2.41 4.88 5.65
CA GLU A 19 2.54 4.07 4.43
C GLU A 19 3.88 3.33 4.38
N THR A 20 4.97 4.04 4.65
CA THR A 20 6.32 3.46 4.67
C THR A 20 6.45 2.42 5.78
N SER A 21 5.84 2.64 6.93
CA SER A 21 5.85 1.71 8.07
C SER A 21 5.08 0.43 7.78
N VAL A 22 3.96 0.51 7.06
CA VAL A 22 3.21 -0.67 6.61
C VAL A 22 4.05 -1.52 5.66
N LEU A 23 4.65 -0.88 4.65
CA LEU A 23 5.52 -1.59 3.70
C LEU A 23 6.75 -2.20 4.39
N GLY A 24 7.38 -1.43 5.29
CA GLY A 24 8.50 -1.92 6.10
C GLY A 24 8.12 -3.11 6.99
N SER A 25 6.93 -3.09 7.59
CA SER A 25 6.41 -4.23 8.36
C SER A 25 6.27 -5.49 7.50
N ILE A 26 5.77 -5.36 6.27
CA ILE A 26 5.60 -6.50 5.35
C ILE A 26 6.96 -7.06 4.91
N LEU A 27 7.95 -6.19 4.66
CA LEU A 27 9.31 -6.62 4.33
C LEU A 27 10.01 -7.34 5.50
N LEU A 28 9.74 -6.93 6.73
CA LEU A 28 10.32 -7.54 7.94
C LEU A 28 9.62 -8.84 8.33
N ASP A 29 8.29 -8.88 8.18
CA ASP A 29 7.43 -10.03 8.44
C ASP A 29 6.40 -10.16 7.29
N PRO A 30 6.69 -10.99 6.27
CA PRO A 30 5.80 -11.17 5.12
C PRO A 30 4.38 -11.62 5.49
N LEU A 31 4.20 -12.34 6.60
CA LEU A 31 2.88 -12.78 7.05
C LEU A 31 2.02 -11.62 7.60
N SER A 32 2.62 -10.47 7.89
CA SER A 32 1.89 -9.29 8.35
C SER A 32 0.92 -8.73 7.28
N ILE A 33 1.14 -9.04 6.00
CA ILE A 33 0.23 -8.66 4.91
C ILE A 33 -1.18 -9.25 5.11
N ALA A 34 -1.29 -10.45 5.70
CA ALA A 34 -2.55 -11.11 6.01
C ALA A 34 -3.43 -10.32 6.99
N LYS A 35 -2.83 -9.43 7.79
CA LYS A 35 -3.55 -8.58 8.75
C LYS A 35 -4.30 -7.44 8.07
N VAL A 36 -3.81 -6.98 6.91
CA VAL A 36 -4.26 -5.75 6.24
C VAL A 36 -4.93 -6.00 4.89
N LEU A 37 -4.64 -7.12 4.20
CA LEU A 37 -5.10 -7.39 2.83
C LEU A 37 -6.62 -7.41 2.63
N GLN A 38 -7.40 -7.52 3.71
CA GLN A 38 -8.86 -7.52 3.65
C GLN A 38 -9.46 -6.10 3.49
N PHE A 39 -8.69 -5.06 3.80
CA PHE A 39 -9.21 -3.68 3.82
C PHE A 39 -8.26 -2.65 3.19
N LEU A 40 -6.97 -2.93 3.11
CA LEU A 40 -5.99 -2.04 2.47
C LEU A 40 -5.77 -2.50 1.03
N HIS A 41 -5.99 -1.59 0.08
CA HIS A 41 -5.81 -1.81 -1.34
C HIS A 41 -4.65 -0.96 -1.86
N PRO A 42 -3.95 -1.36 -2.95
CA PRO A 42 -2.89 -0.55 -3.54
C PRO A 42 -3.30 0.90 -3.85
N GLU A 43 -4.56 1.12 -4.21
CA GLU A 43 -5.13 2.42 -4.56
C GLU A 43 -5.38 3.33 -3.34
N ASP A 44 -5.35 2.77 -2.12
CA ASP A 44 -5.50 3.54 -0.88
C ASP A 44 -4.23 4.30 -0.49
N PHE A 45 -3.08 3.91 -1.06
CA PHE A 45 -1.81 4.62 -0.85
C PHE A 45 -1.85 5.97 -1.57
N TYR A 46 -1.48 7.04 -0.86
CA TYR A 46 -1.38 8.37 -1.46
C TYR A 46 -0.20 8.46 -2.41
N ARG A 47 0.94 7.83 -2.08
CA ARG A 47 2.06 7.70 -3.02
C ARG A 47 1.86 6.50 -3.92
N GLU A 48 1.74 6.75 -5.22
CA GLU A 48 1.60 5.71 -6.23
C GLU A 48 2.72 4.66 -6.15
N ASN A 49 3.98 5.08 -5.94
CA ASN A 49 5.10 4.15 -5.79
C ASN A 49 4.91 3.19 -4.59
N ASN A 50 4.34 3.67 -3.47
CA ASN A 50 4.08 2.82 -2.33
C ASN A 50 2.96 1.81 -2.64
N GLY A 51 1.92 2.25 -3.36
CA GLY A 51 0.86 1.37 -3.86
C GLY A 51 1.40 0.29 -4.81
N GLN A 52 2.33 0.63 -5.70
CA GLN A 52 2.98 -0.34 -6.60
C GLN A 52 3.77 -1.40 -5.82
N VAL A 53 4.54 -0.99 -4.80
CA VAL A 53 5.26 -1.93 -3.92
C VAL A 53 4.28 -2.84 -3.18
N TYR A 54 3.18 -2.29 -2.67
CA TYR A 54 2.15 -3.09 -1.98
C TYR A 54 1.49 -4.10 -2.94
N ARG A 55 1.20 -3.70 -4.18
CA ARG A 55 0.65 -4.60 -5.20
C ARG A 55 1.59 -5.76 -5.51
N ALA A 56 2.87 -5.48 -5.75
CA ALA A 56 3.88 -6.50 -5.97
C ALA A 56 3.99 -7.46 -4.77
N ALA A 57 3.91 -6.94 -3.53
CA ALA A 57 3.88 -7.77 -2.34
C ALA A 57 2.64 -8.67 -2.25
N LEU A 58 1.46 -8.18 -2.64
CA LEU A 58 0.23 -8.99 -2.73
C LEU A 58 0.36 -10.11 -3.78
N ASP A 59 0.92 -9.81 -4.94
CA ASP A 59 1.11 -10.78 -6.02
C ASP A 59 2.07 -11.91 -5.60
N LEU A 60 3.18 -11.55 -4.95
CA LEU A 60 4.13 -12.51 -4.36
C LEU A 60 3.48 -13.35 -3.26
N PHE A 61 2.72 -12.71 -2.37
CA PHE A 61 2.00 -13.41 -1.30
C PHE A 61 1.00 -14.43 -1.88
N ALA A 62 0.25 -14.05 -2.92
CA ALA A 62 -0.71 -14.92 -3.59
C ALA A 62 -0.03 -16.08 -4.35
N ALA A 63 1.16 -15.84 -4.89
CA ALA A 63 1.99 -16.86 -5.53
C ALA A 63 2.70 -17.79 -4.53
N GLY A 64 2.72 -17.45 -3.23
CA GLY A 64 3.48 -18.16 -2.22
C GLY A 64 4.99 -17.94 -2.33
N GLU A 65 5.40 -16.85 -2.98
CA GLU A 65 6.80 -16.48 -3.20
C GLU A 65 7.32 -15.59 -2.05
N PRO A 66 8.65 -15.54 -1.84
CA PRO A 66 9.25 -14.65 -0.85
C PRO A 66 8.95 -13.18 -1.11
N ILE A 67 8.63 -12.43 -0.06
CA ILE A 67 8.47 -10.97 -0.12
C ILE A 67 9.72 -10.34 0.47
N ASP A 68 10.72 -10.10 -0.38
CA ASP A 68 11.97 -9.43 -0.03
C ASP A 68 12.37 -8.40 -1.08
N ASN A 69 13.42 -7.62 -0.80
CA ASN A 69 13.86 -6.53 -1.67
C ASN A 69 14.35 -6.99 -3.06
N VAL A 70 14.90 -8.20 -3.17
CA VAL A 70 15.39 -8.74 -4.44
C VAL A 70 14.20 -9.17 -5.29
N THR A 71 13.27 -9.90 -4.68
CA THR A 71 12.11 -10.47 -5.36
C THR A 71 11.13 -9.37 -5.79
N LEU A 72 10.92 -8.35 -4.93
CA LEU A 72 10.12 -7.17 -5.29
C LEU A 72 10.74 -6.33 -6.41
N ALA A 73 12.07 -6.19 -6.45
CA ALA A 73 12.74 -5.45 -7.51
C ALA A 73 12.68 -6.16 -8.88
N ALA A 74 12.33 -7.45 -8.89
CA ALA A 74 12.19 -8.26 -10.10
C ALA A 74 10.75 -8.30 -10.67
N GLN A 75 9.77 -7.75 -9.94
CA GLN A 75 8.37 -7.62 -10.37
C GLN A 75 8.20 -6.52 -11.42
#